data_AF-A0A0S3IU87-F1
#
_entry.id   AF-A0A0S3IU87-F1
#
_cell.length_a   1.000
_cell.length_b   1.000
_cell.length_c   1.000
_cell.angle_alpha   90.00
_cell.angle_beta   90.00
_cell.angle_gamma   90.00
#
_symmetry.space_group_name_H-M   'P 1'
#
loop_
_entity.id
_entity.type
_entity.pdbx_description
1 polymer ?
#
loop_
_entity_poly.entity_id
_entity_poly.type
_entity_poly.pdbx_seq_one_letter_code
_entity_poly.pdbx_strand_id
1 'polypeptide(L)'
;HTMPFTVQSSGDCLLYSELRPDAFQPRMWVVGTTVVMCGMVGAAVALALTAPSTSAFHLDAAPTLRLPTLVAGGVPPTQIRDLPTPPLQVARRSAQVRSTGGPGLDPADNTMAAPLSWPTVLTSSILGMAAVLVAQMLHRMASGRPLGLPSSLACDPALHHAPGTIAMASIASLKRSKGLRGPVFSEKCERVGITLTRFMTEMARANPDMAELESVFASIQTAGKAISKLVSRAPIDGMLGKQGGGGSINVQGEEQKKLDVIANEVLKKVLKYTGRMDVIASEEEAHPVEIDNQAHPSYGHDPDHEQRGRYVTVFDPLDGSSNVDAGIPVGTIFGIFEQGEEHLLPDNFFQNETTLSPSMQQTLRSTLKSGQDLVAAGYVLYSSSTYFIFTLGAGVNGFTLDPSLGEFILTHPNIQIPARGHIYSINSANSRTWDKPMQVFIDSLADGTNKAGTEYTSRYIGSMVGDVHRTLMYGGVFAYPADAKNPKGKLRLLYEAAPMSFLLEQAGGKSSTGVVRIMDIPPKSVHQRVPCIMGGAEEVAELELWYHR
;
A
#
# COMPACT_ATOMS: atom_id res chain seq x y z
N HIS A 1 3.87 -18.75 -63.73
CA HIS A 1 2.75 -17.91 -64.22
C HIS A 1 2.64 -16.67 -63.34
N THR A 2 3.21 -15.59 -63.84
CA THR A 2 3.05 -14.20 -63.41
C THR A 2 1.70 -13.67 -63.90
N MET A 3 0.88 -13.08 -63.02
CA MET A 3 0.50 -11.67 -63.06
C MET A 3 -0.69 -11.36 -62.10
N PRO A 4 -0.76 -10.12 -61.57
CA PRO A 4 -1.70 -9.67 -60.56
C PRO A 4 -2.86 -8.84 -61.14
N PHE A 5 -3.96 -8.71 -60.38
CA PHE A 5 -5.03 -7.76 -60.69
C PHE A 5 -4.77 -6.40 -60.05
N THR A 6 -4.75 -5.39 -60.91
CA THR A 6 -4.75 -3.95 -60.63
C THR A 6 -6.20 -3.47 -60.50
N VAL A 7 -6.50 -2.64 -59.52
CA VAL A 7 -7.70 -1.79 -59.54
C VAL A 7 -7.23 -0.35 -59.47
N GLN A 8 -7.43 0.36 -60.59
CA GLN A 8 -7.19 1.78 -60.75
C GLN A 8 -8.36 2.58 -60.19
N SER A 9 -7.99 3.68 -59.54
CA SER A 9 -8.84 4.79 -59.12
C SER A 9 -9.54 5.48 -60.28
N SER A 10 -10.80 5.88 -60.09
CA SER A 10 -11.34 7.09 -60.70
C SER A 10 -11.93 7.94 -59.59
N GLY A 11 -11.44 9.16 -59.47
CA GLY A 11 -12.03 10.20 -58.64
C GLY A 11 -12.98 11.04 -59.48
N ASP A 12 -14.03 11.54 -58.85
CA ASP A 12 -14.63 12.82 -59.19
C ASP A 12 -15.21 13.45 -57.92
N CYS A 13 -14.86 14.73 -57.73
CA CYS A 13 -15.23 15.59 -56.61
C CYS A 13 -16.70 15.99 -56.69
N LEU A 14 -17.40 16.04 -55.55
CA LEU A 14 -18.44 17.05 -55.31
C LEU A 14 -18.43 17.48 -53.83
N LEU A 15 -18.17 18.77 -53.62
CA LEU A 15 -18.47 19.52 -52.40
C LEU A 15 -19.96 19.41 -52.06
N TYR A 16 -20.31 19.24 -50.78
CA TYR A 16 -21.52 19.85 -50.24
C TYR A 16 -21.36 20.23 -48.76
N SER A 17 -21.96 21.37 -48.47
CA SER A 17 -21.90 22.27 -47.33
C SER A 17 -22.51 21.76 -46.02
N GLU A 18 -22.17 22.48 -44.95
CA GLU A 18 -22.83 22.56 -43.64
C GLU A 18 -24.35 22.30 -43.66
N LEU A 19 -24.83 21.58 -42.63
CA LEU A 19 -26.11 21.79 -41.94
C LEU A 19 -26.16 20.91 -40.66
N ARG A 20 -26.24 21.53 -39.49
CA ARG A 20 -26.78 20.93 -38.24
C ARG A 20 -28.29 21.28 -38.13
N PRO A 21 -29.00 20.89 -37.05
CA PRO A 21 -29.46 19.56 -36.67
C PRO A 21 -31.02 19.52 -36.59
N ASP A 22 -31.57 18.40 -36.10
CA ASP A 22 -32.94 18.21 -35.60
C ASP A 22 -34.01 17.63 -36.55
N ALA A 23 -34.80 16.74 -35.95
CA ALA A 23 -35.94 15.96 -36.46
C ALA A 23 -35.60 14.67 -37.20
N PHE A 24 -35.87 13.51 -36.59
CA PHE A 24 -37.00 12.63 -36.97
C PHE A 24 -37.03 11.35 -36.11
N GLN A 25 -38.22 11.05 -35.58
CA GLN A 25 -38.55 9.84 -34.81
C GLN A 25 -38.54 8.56 -35.67
N PRO A 26 -38.35 7.36 -35.08
CA PRO A 26 -38.31 6.11 -35.84
C PRO A 26 -39.73 5.60 -36.14
N ARG A 27 -40.02 5.39 -37.43
CA ARG A 27 -41.15 4.56 -37.88
C ARG A 27 -40.63 3.25 -38.47
N MET A 28 -41.10 2.19 -37.84
CA MET A 28 -41.05 0.78 -38.15
C MET A 28 -41.45 0.48 -39.61
N TRP A 29 -40.67 -0.36 -40.29
CA TRP A 29 -41.08 -1.05 -41.51
C TRP A 29 -40.80 -2.54 -41.37
N VAL A 30 -41.86 -3.33 -41.38
CA VAL A 30 -41.85 -4.79 -41.49
C VAL A 30 -42.17 -5.13 -42.95
N VAL A 31 -41.34 -5.95 -43.58
CA VAL A 31 -41.68 -6.66 -44.83
C VAL A 31 -41.19 -8.10 -44.69
N GLY A 32 -42.13 -9.04 -44.51
CA GLY A 32 -41.92 -10.48 -44.76
C GLY A 32 -41.82 -10.74 -46.27
N THR A 33 -41.39 -11.88 -46.80
CA THR A 33 -41.63 -13.27 -46.40
C THR A 33 -40.81 -14.14 -47.36
N THR A 34 -40.13 -15.20 -46.90
CA THR A 34 -40.16 -16.55 -47.52
C THR A 34 -39.56 -17.55 -46.53
N VAL A 35 -40.31 -18.63 -46.30
CA VAL A 35 -40.04 -19.75 -45.40
C VAL A 35 -39.52 -20.93 -46.23
N VAL A 36 -38.48 -21.61 -45.76
CA VAL A 36 -38.31 -23.06 -45.97
C VAL A 36 -37.95 -23.69 -44.63
N MET A 37 -38.73 -24.70 -44.26
CA MET A 37 -38.76 -25.40 -42.97
C MET A 37 -38.31 -26.85 -43.17
N CYS A 38 -37.48 -27.38 -42.27
CA CYS A 38 -37.34 -28.82 -41.96
C CYS A 38 -36.39 -28.93 -40.74
N GLY A 39 -36.64 -29.54 -39.57
CA GLY A 39 -37.73 -30.26 -38.90
C GLY A 39 -37.22 -30.52 -37.45
N MET A 40 -38.01 -30.26 -36.38
CA MET A 40 -38.76 -31.25 -35.56
C MET A 40 -37.85 -32.26 -34.79
N VAL A 41 -37.91 -32.54 -33.47
CA VAL A 41 -38.97 -32.61 -32.41
C VAL A 41 -38.26 -32.62 -31.02
N GLY A 42 -38.70 -31.89 -29.98
CA GLY A 42 -39.44 -32.36 -28.77
C GLY A 42 -38.55 -33.05 -27.70
N ALA A 43 -38.67 -32.88 -26.38
CA ALA A 43 -39.79 -32.51 -25.53
C ALA A 43 -39.33 -31.98 -24.14
N ALA A 44 -40.20 -31.20 -23.51
CA ALA A 44 -40.13 -30.80 -22.10
C ALA A 44 -40.99 -31.74 -21.23
N VAL A 45 -40.57 -31.98 -19.98
CA VAL A 45 -41.45 -32.44 -18.90
C VAL A 45 -41.13 -31.65 -17.64
N ALA A 46 -42.13 -30.93 -17.14
CA ALA A 46 -42.18 -30.36 -15.81
C ALA A 46 -43.18 -31.17 -14.98
N LEU A 47 -42.84 -31.46 -13.73
CA LEU A 47 -43.83 -31.80 -12.70
C LEU A 47 -43.35 -31.26 -11.35
N ALA A 48 -44.16 -30.39 -10.75
CA ALA A 48 -44.07 -29.99 -9.36
C ALA A 48 -44.87 -30.97 -8.48
N LEU A 49 -44.53 -31.10 -7.19
CA LEU A 49 -45.44 -31.17 -6.03
C LEU A 49 -44.66 -31.32 -4.70
N THR A 50 -44.96 -30.41 -3.76
CA THR A 50 -45.10 -30.55 -2.28
C THR A 50 -43.94 -31.00 -1.36
N ALA A 51 -43.69 -30.17 -0.32
CA ALA A 51 -42.99 -30.45 0.96
C ALA A 51 -43.90 -31.23 1.96
N PRO A 52 -43.55 -31.56 3.24
CA PRO A 52 -42.35 -31.29 4.05
C PRO A 52 -41.83 -32.48 4.94
N SER A 53 -40.83 -32.19 5.80
CA SER A 53 -40.55 -32.77 7.14
C SER A 53 -39.23 -33.57 7.38
N THR A 54 -38.45 -33.00 8.31
CA THR A 54 -37.58 -33.57 9.37
C THR A 54 -37.22 -35.06 9.37
N SER A 55 -35.92 -35.38 9.49
CA SER A 55 -35.31 -36.00 10.69
C SER A 55 -33.83 -36.35 10.46
N ALA A 56 -33.05 -36.24 11.54
CA ALA A 56 -31.64 -36.55 11.65
C ALA A 56 -31.36 -38.05 11.62
N PHE A 57 -30.22 -38.47 11.05
CA PHE A 57 -29.51 -39.69 11.45
C PHE A 57 -28.01 -39.57 11.16
N HIS A 58 -27.21 -39.82 12.20
CA HIS A 58 -25.80 -40.21 12.16
C HIS A 58 -25.66 -41.59 11.49
N LEU A 59 -24.61 -41.84 10.72
CA LEU A 59 -23.55 -42.83 11.03
C LEU A 59 -22.43 -42.87 9.99
N ASP A 60 -21.28 -43.35 10.48
CA ASP A 60 -19.94 -43.48 9.91
C ASP A 60 -19.74 -44.25 8.59
N ALA A 61 -18.53 -44.02 8.06
CA ALA A 61 -17.60 -44.97 7.42
C ALA A 61 -17.34 -44.81 5.91
N ALA A 62 -16.06 -44.58 5.62
CA ALA A 62 -15.43 -44.50 4.31
C ALA A 62 -15.39 -45.85 3.57
N PRO A 63 -15.14 -45.81 2.24
CA PRO A 63 -14.35 -46.86 1.62
C PRO A 63 -13.17 -46.33 0.78
N THR A 64 -12.04 -47.00 0.98
CA THR A 64 -10.80 -47.00 0.20
C THR A 64 -11.01 -47.37 -1.27
N LEU A 65 -10.39 -46.62 -2.17
CA LEU A 65 -10.35 -46.89 -3.62
C LEU A 65 -9.01 -47.56 -3.99
N ARG A 66 -9.07 -48.74 -4.63
CA ARG A 66 -7.93 -49.44 -5.25
C ARG A 66 -7.86 -49.13 -6.75
N LEU A 67 -6.65 -48.88 -7.26
CA LEU A 67 -6.32 -48.79 -8.69
C LEU A 67 -5.72 -50.11 -9.21
N PRO A 68 -5.87 -50.44 -10.51
CA PRO A 68 -5.43 -51.71 -11.06
C PRO A 68 -3.98 -51.69 -11.58
N THR A 69 -3.35 -52.86 -11.50
CA THR A 69 -2.02 -53.24 -12.01
C THR A 69 -2.04 -53.53 -13.52
N LEU A 70 -0.96 -53.14 -14.22
CA LEU A 70 -0.59 -53.67 -15.54
C LEU A 70 0.94 -53.82 -15.64
N VAL A 71 1.34 -54.76 -16.49
CA VAL A 71 2.47 -55.69 -16.38
C VAL A 71 3.79 -55.18 -16.99
N ALA A 72 4.87 -55.82 -16.51
CA ALA A 72 6.31 -55.69 -16.76
C ALA A 72 6.84 -55.71 -18.21
N GLY A 73 8.06 -55.16 -18.37
CA GLY A 73 9.00 -55.52 -19.42
C GLY A 73 10.44 -54.99 -19.18
N GLY A 74 11.41 -55.90 -19.01
CA GLY A 74 12.81 -55.75 -19.48
C GLY A 74 13.89 -55.19 -18.53
N VAL A 75 14.90 -56.03 -18.23
CA VAL A 75 16.10 -55.85 -17.37
C VAL A 75 17.36 -55.77 -18.29
N PRO A 76 18.50 -55.07 -17.97
CA PRO A 76 19.63 -55.65 -17.22
C PRO A 76 20.42 -54.69 -16.28
N PRO A 77 21.30 -55.24 -15.41
CA PRO A 77 21.73 -54.59 -14.17
C PRO A 77 23.12 -53.95 -14.25
N THR A 78 23.33 -52.86 -13.50
CA THR A 78 24.66 -52.31 -13.22
C THR A 78 24.85 -52.04 -11.72
N GLN A 79 25.75 -52.86 -11.16
CA GLN A 79 26.59 -52.70 -9.96
C GLN A 79 26.21 -51.61 -8.93
N ILE A 80 25.66 -52.04 -7.79
CA ILE A 80 25.64 -51.27 -6.55
C ILE A 80 26.95 -51.53 -5.80
N ARG A 81 27.71 -50.46 -5.55
CA ARG A 81 28.82 -50.44 -4.59
C ARG A 81 28.26 -50.07 -3.21
N ASP A 82 28.58 -50.90 -2.23
CA ASP A 82 28.36 -50.65 -0.81
C ASP A 82 29.08 -49.37 -0.35
N LEU A 83 28.35 -48.49 0.35
CA LEU A 83 28.93 -47.46 1.20
C LEU A 83 28.22 -47.47 2.57
N PRO A 84 28.98 -47.45 3.68
CA PRO A 84 28.46 -47.71 5.01
C PRO A 84 27.82 -46.48 5.67
N THR A 85 26.77 -46.73 6.46
CA THR A 85 26.11 -45.80 7.39
C THR A 85 27.07 -45.31 8.49
N PRO A 86 27.12 -44.01 8.83
CA PRO A 86 27.83 -43.52 10.00
C PRO A 86 26.99 -43.65 11.29
N PRO A 87 27.59 -43.96 12.45
CA PRO A 87 26.87 -44.10 13.72
C PRO A 87 26.66 -42.76 14.43
N LEU A 88 25.50 -42.65 15.07
CA LEU A 88 25.12 -41.61 16.04
C LEU A 88 26.11 -41.58 17.22
N GLN A 89 26.83 -40.46 17.40
CA GLN A 89 27.56 -40.17 18.64
C GLN A 89 26.71 -39.28 19.56
N VAL A 90 26.23 -39.87 20.66
CA VAL A 90 25.69 -39.16 21.82
C VAL A 90 26.86 -38.83 22.75
N ALA A 91 27.19 -37.54 22.88
CA ALA A 91 28.19 -37.07 23.83
C ALA A 91 27.62 -37.10 25.27
N ARG A 92 28.10 -38.03 26.08
CA ARG A 92 28.02 -37.97 27.55
C ARG A 92 29.16 -37.09 28.06
N ARG A 93 28.83 -36.05 28.84
CA ARG A 93 29.73 -35.47 29.85
C ARG A 93 29.06 -35.61 31.21
N SER A 94 29.77 -36.27 32.11
CA SER A 94 29.47 -36.46 33.52
C SER A 94 29.95 -35.25 34.33
N ALA A 95 29.10 -34.73 35.21
CA ALA A 95 29.52 -34.02 36.42
C ALA A 95 28.49 -34.29 37.53
N GLN A 96 29.00 -34.70 38.68
CA GLN A 96 28.28 -35.16 39.87
C GLN A 96 27.36 -34.08 40.46
N VAL A 97 26.17 -34.48 40.90
CA VAL A 97 25.37 -33.75 41.90
C VAL A 97 24.96 -34.73 42.99
N ARG A 98 25.29 -34.38 44.24
CA ARG A 98 24.97 -35.11 45.47
C ARG A 98 23.48 -35.08 45.76
N SER A 99 23.00 -36.22 46.27
CA SER A 99 21.65 -36.48 46.78
C SER A 99 21.48 -36.03 48.24
N THR A 100 20.38 -35.35 48.53
CA THR A 100 19.59 -35.41 49.78
C THR A 100 18.18 -34.98 49.36
N GLY A 101 17.16 -35.85 49.26
CA GLY A 101 16.55 -36.58 50.37
C GLY A 101 15.29 -35.83 50.82
N GLY A 102 14.15 -36.03 50.14
CA GLY A 102 12.82 -35.76 50.70
C GLY A 102 12.30 -37.00 51.46
N PRO A 103 11.24 -36.88 52.28
CA PRO A 103 9.90 -37.00 51.71
C PRO A 103 8.87 -36.02 52.30
N GLY A 104 7.81 -35.74 51.52
CA GLY A 104 6.67 -34.92 51.92
C GLY A 104 5.56 -35.70 52.62
N LEU A 105 4.50 -34.97 53.01
CA LEU A 105 3.10 -35.37 53.17
C LEU A 105 2.24 -34.11 53.48
N ASP A 106 1.22 -33.86 52.66
CA ASP A 106 0.11 -32.87 52.77
C ASP A 106 -1.00 -33.35 53.76
N PRO A 107 -2.19 -32.70 53.90
CA PRO A 107 -2.55 -31.29 54.15
C PRO A 107 -3.62 -31.15 55.29
N ALA A 108 -4.01 -29.90 55.63
CA ALA A 108 -5.38 -29.42 55.92
C ALA A 108 -5.54 -28.40 57.09
N ASP A 109 -6.37 -27.40 56.80
CA ASP A 109 -7.33 -26.68 57.66
C ASP A 109 -6.96 -25.53 58.63
N ASN A 110 -7.41 -24.35 58.20
CA ASN A 110 -8.35 -23.43 58.85
C ASN A 110 -7.96 -22.50 60.03
N THR A 111 -8.36 -21.23 59.79
CA THR A 111 -8.91 -20.21 60.71
C THR A 111 -8.02 -19.21 61.49
N MET A 112 -8.25 -17.94 61.11
CA MET A 112 -8.39 -16.71 61.93
C MET A 112 -7.22 -16.12 62.73
N ALA A 113 -6.80 -14.90 62.34
CA ALA A 113 -6.82 -13.69 63.17
C ALA A 113 -6.23 -12.47 62.42
N ALA A 114 -6.94 -11.34 62.42
CA ALA A 114 -6.40 -9.99 62.15
C ALA A 114 -5.83 -9.39 63.47
N PRO A 115 -5.35 -8.12 63.55
CA PRO A 115 -4.95 -7.13 62.54
C PRO A 115 -3.49 -6.62 62.76
N LEU A 116 -2.90 -5.83 61.86
CA LEU A 116 -1.82 -4.89 62.23
C LEU A 116 -1.63 -3.77 61.17
N SER A 117 -1.41 -2.59 61.72
CA SER A 117 -1.32 -1.22 61.20
C SER A 117 -0.26 -0.93 60.11
N TRP A 118 -0.57 0.04 59.24
CA TRP A 118 0.41 0.85 58.51
C TRP A 118 0.11 2.36 58.68
N PRO A 119 1.12 3.24 58.69
CA PRO A 119 0.99 4.62 59.15
C PRO A 119 0.63 5.63 58.05
N THR A 120 -0.11 6.65 58.47
CA THR A 120 -0.40 7.92 57.80
C THR A 120 0.83 8.81 57.63
N VAL A 121 1.09 9.30 56.41
CA VAL A 121 1.91 10.50 56.14
C VAL A 121 1.36 11.28 54.91
N LEU A 122 0.85 12.49 55.19
CA LEU A 122 0.79 13.73 54.38
C LEU A 122 0.12 13.74 52.98
N THR A 123 -1.09 14.29 52.92
CA THR A 123 -1.63 14.99 51.73
C THR A 123 -1.94 16.45 52.10
N SER A 124 -1.15 17.40 51.61
CA SER A 124 -1.46 18.84 51.73
C SER A 124 -0.72 19.68 50.69
N SER A 125 -0.99 19.49 49.39
CA SER A 125 -0.42 20.34 48.32
C SER A 125 -1.30 20.45 47.06
N ILE A 126 -2.64 20.57 47.16
CA ILE A 126 -3.49 20.77 45.96
C ILE A 126 -4.48 21.97 46.10
N LEU A 127 -4.70 22.54 47.29
CA LEU A 127 -5.63 23.67 47.45
C LEU A 127 -5.01 25.08 47.26
N GLY A 128 -3.69 25.21 47.07
CA GLY A 128 -3.01 26.51 47.05
C GLY A 128 -2.94 27.22 45.69
N MET A 129 -2.93 26.50 44.56
CA MET A 129 -2.72 27.12 43.24
C MET A 129 -4.00 27.65 42.58
N ALA A 130 -5.17 27.12 42.93
CA ALA A 130 -6.43 27.55 42.35
C ALA A 130 -6.87 28.95 42.81
N ALA A 131 -6.48 29.37 44.03
CA ALA A 131 -6.87 30.67 44.59
C ALA A 131 -6.11 31.86 43.97
N VAL A 132 -4.87 31.65 43.50
CA VAL A 132 -4.02 32.72 42.95
C VAL A 132 -4.41 33.10 41.52
N LEU A 133 -4.82 32.11 40.71
CA LEU A 133 -5.25 32.34 39.33
C LEU A 133 -6.60 33.05 39.24
N VAL A 134 -7.54 32.75 40.15
CA VAL A 134 -8.86 33.41 40.18
C VAL A 134 -8.74 34.87 40.65
N ALA A 135 -7.84 35.17 41.58
CA ALA A 135 -7.58 36.54 42.04
C ALA A 135 -6.91 37.42 40.97
N GLN A 136 -6.01 36.87 40.16
CA GLN A 136 -5.34 37.61 39.08
C GLN A 136 -6.24 37.87 37.86
N MET A 137 -7.19 36.97 37.60
CA MET A 137 -8.14 37.10 36.51
C MET A 137 -9.23 38.15 36.81
N LEU A 138 -9.67 38.24 38.07
CA LEU A 138 -10.63 39.26 38.53
C LEU A 138 -10.03 40.67 38.59
N HIS A 139 -8.72 40.81 38.79
CA HIS A 139 -8.06 42.13 38.78
C HIS A 139 -7.85 42.69 37.37
N ARG A 140 -7.76 41.84 36.34
CA ARG A 140 -7.54 42.25 34.94
C ARG A 140 -8.82 42.56 34.16
N MET A 141 -9.98 42.12 34.63
CA MET A 141 -11.27 42.49 34.05
C MET A 141 -11.79 43.87 34.54
N ALA A 142 -11.15 44.48 35.53
CA ALA A 142 -11.59 45.73 36.15
C ALA A 142 -10.94 47.02 35.59
N SER A 143 -9.97 46.95 34.67
CA SER A 143 -9.14 48.12 34.28
C SER A 143 -9.30 48.61 32.83
N GLY A 144 -10.46 48.36 32.20
CA GLY A 144 -10.79 48.67 30.80
C GLY A 144 -10.05 49.84 30.13
N ARG A 145 -8.99 49.54 29.37
CA ARG A 145 -8.32 50.46 28.42
C ARG A 145 -7.81 49.71 27.18
N PRO A 146 -8.02 50.22 25.95
CA PRO A 146 -7.49 49.66 24.72
C PRO A 146 -6.21 50.40 24.28
N LEU A 147 -5.28 49.70 23.63
CA LEU A 147 -4.08 50.23 22.97
C LEU A 147 -3.89 49.39 21.69
N GLY A 148 -3.73 49.89 20.47
CA GLY A 148 -3.06 51.12 20.02
C GLY A 148 -1.74 50.72 19.36
N LEU A 149 -1.75 50.55 18.03
CA LEU A 149 -0.55 50.26 17.22
C LEU A 149 0.31 51.52 17.05
N PRO A 150 1.65 51.38 16.99
CA PRO A 150 2.45 52.28 16.17
C PRO A 150 3.42 51.57 15.22
N SER A 151 3.69 52.30 14.15
CA SER A 151 4.50 52.01 12.97
C SER A 151 5.95 52.52 13.07
N SER A 152 6.79 51.94 12.20
CA SER A 152 8.09 52.42 11.66
C SER A 152 9.36 52.29 12.52
N LEU A 153 10.39 51.65 11.95
CA LEU A 153 11.72 52.23 11.69
C LEU A 153 12.61 51.26 10.89
N ALA A 154 13.45 51.86 10.04
CA ALA A 154 14.24 51.26 8.97
C ALA A 154 15.59 50.68 9.42
N CYS A 155 16.23 49.98 8.48
CA CYS A 155 17.50 49.24 8.49
C CYS A 155 18.73 49.92 9.13
N ASP A 156 19.61 49.11 9.72
CA ASP A 156 21.01 48.97 9.29
C ASP A 156 21.60 47.59 9.70
N PRO A 157 22.63 47.05 9.00
CA PRO A 157 23.00 45.63 9.02
C PRO A 157 24.26 45.33 9.87
N ALA A 158 24.24 44.25 10.64
CA ALA A 158 25.41 43.40 10.95
C ALA A 158 25.06 42.34 12.02
N LEU A 159 25.79 41.22 11.97
CA LEU A 159 25.99 40.17 13.00
C LEU A 159 25.10 38.91 12.94
N HIS A 160 25.61 37.97 12.15
CA HIS A 160 25.81 36.54 12.42
C HIS A 160 24.82 35.73 13.31
N HIS A 161 24.22 34.75 12.63
CA HIS A 161 23.96 33.35 13.05
C HIS A 161 23.22 33.07 14.36
N ALA A 162 21.91 32.84 14.24
CA ALA A 162 21.19 31.76 14.93
C ALA A 162 20.03 31.28 14.02
N PRO A 163 19.79 29.96 13.85
CA PRO A 163 18.73 29.47 12.98
C PRO A 163 17.36 29.69 13.63
N GLY A 164 16.56 30.54 13.01
CA GLY A 164 15.19 30.83 13.39
C GLY A 164 14.27 29.63 13.18
N THR A 165 13.39 29.44 14.15
CA THR A 165 12.22 28.58 14.19
C THR A 165 11.44 28.63 12.87
N ILE A 166 11.46 27.53 12.10
CA ILE A 166 10.55 27.32 10.97
C ILE A 166 9.20 26.92 11.56
N ALA A 167 8.38 27.91 11.88
CA ALA A 167 6.97 27.74 12.18
C ALA A 167 6.15 28.48 11.12
N MET A 168 6.19 28.02 9.87
CA MET A 168 5.26 28.43 8.81
C MET A 168 5.28 27.40 7.66
N ALA A 169 4.60 26.27 7.83
CA ALA A 169 4.17 25.38 6.74
C ALA A 169 3.16 24.34 7.26
N SER A 170 2.02 24.78 7.81
CA SER A 170 0.98 23.85 8.29
C SER A 170 -0.41 24.11 7.69
N ILE A 171 -0.55 25.07 6.77
CA ILE A 171 -1.87 25.50 6.26
C ILE A 171 -2.14 25.03 4.81
N ALA A 172 -1.13 24.54 4.07
CA ALA A 172 -1.29 24.24 2.64
C ALA A 172 -1.89 22.85 2.30
N SER A 173 -1.76 21.84 3.18
CA SER A 173 -2.03 20.43 2.83
C SER A 173 -3.49 19.96 3.00
N LEU A 174 -4.38 20.77 3.59
CA LEU A 174 -5.78 20.40 3.84
C LEU A 174 -6.74 20.76 2.68
N LYS A 175 -6.22 21.19 1.52
CA LYS A 175 -7.04 21.81 0.47
C LYS A 175 -7.85 20.85 -0.40
N ARG A 176 -7.48 19.58 -0.59
CA ARG A 176 -8.16 18.69 -1.57
C ARG A 176 -9.21 17.72 -0.99
N SER A 177 -9.19 17.43 0.31
CA SER A 177 -10.16 16.51 0.93
C SER A 177 -11.58 17.08 1.06
N LYS A 178 -11.76 18.39 0.92
CA LYS A 178 -13.06 19.05 1.17
C LYS A 178 -14.04 19.04 -0.02
N GLY A 179 -13.69 18.45 -1.17
CA GLY A 179 -14.49 18.55 -2.40
C GLY A 179 -14.92 17.25 -3.09
N LEU A 180 -14.28 16.12 -2.79
CA LEU A 180 -14.58 14.85 -3.46
C LEU A 180 -15.97 14.32 -3.06
N ARG A 181 -16.81 14.06 -4.05
CA ARG A 181 -18.10 13.39 -3.85
C ARG A 181 -17.88 11.88 -3.89
N GLY A 182 -18.34 11.19 -2.84
CA GLY A 182 -18.29 9.73 -2.77
C GLY A 182 -19.22 9.08 -3.83
N PRO A 183 -18.97 7.81 -4.18
CA PRO A 183 -19.78 7.11 -5.15
C PRO A 183 -21.11 6.68 -4.52
N VAL A 184 -22.20 6.74 -5.29
CA VAL A 184 -23.52 6.29 -4.86
C VAL A 184 -23.88 5.01 -5.59
N PHE A 185 -24.24 3.97 -4.84
CA PHE A 185 -24.67 2.69 -5.40
C PHE A 185 -26.16 2.49 -5.15
N SER A 186 -26.99 2.80 -6.15
CA SER A 186 -28.45 2.63 -6.06
C SER A 186 -28.89 1.18 -5.93
N GLU A 187 -28.25 0.28 -6.70
CA GLU A 187 -28.52 -1.16 -6.68
C GLU A 187 -27.21 -1.96 -6.61
N LYS A 188 -27.18 -3.01 -5.80
CA LYS A 188 -26.05 -3.94 -5.69
C LYS A 188 -26.47 -5.31 -6.19
N CYS A 189 -25.76 -5.83 -7.20
CA CYS A 189 -25.89 -7.24 -7.56
C CYS A 189 -25.26 -8.09 -6.46
N GLU A 190 -26.03 -8.86 -5.70
CA GLU A 190 -25.51 -9.65 -4.57
C GLU A 190 -24.49 -10.72 -5.01
N ARG A 191 -24.64 -11.26 -6.22
CA ARG A 191 -23.77 -12.34 -6.75
C ARG A 191 -22.39 -11.84 -7.20
N VAL A 192 -22.29 -10.57 -7.60
CA VAL A 192 -21.04 -9.98 -8.13
C VAL A 192 -20.44 -8.97 -7.15
N GLY A 193 -21.28 -8.29 -6.36
CA GLY A 193 -20.86 -7.19 -5.51
C GLY A 193 -20.59 -5.91 -6.30
N ILE A 194 -19.78 -5.02 -5.72
CA ILE A 194 -19.34 -3.78 -6.36
C ILE A 194 -17.91 -4.02 -6.82
N THR A 195 -17.68 -4.07 -8.14
CA THR A 195 -16.33 -4.23 -8.69
C THR A 195 -15.54 -2.93 -8.58
N LEU A 196 -14.21 -3.02 -8.55
CA LEU A 196 -13.33 -1.85 -8.61
C LEU A 196 -13.60 -1.00 -9.85
N THR A 197 -13.82 -1.65 -11.00
CA THR A 197 -14.21 -0.99 -12.24
C THR A 197 -15.48 -0.15 -12.04
N ARG A 198 -16.56 -0.75 -11.52
CA ARG A 198 -17.82 -0.02 -11.24
C ARG A 198 -17.61 1.12 -10.24
N PHE A 199 -16.84 0.88 -9.17
CA PHE A 199 -16.54 1.90 -8.17
C PHE A 199 -15.86 3.12 -8.82
N MET A 200 -14.86 2.91 -9.66
CA MET A 200 -14.15 3.99 -10.34
C MET A 200 -15.02 4.70 -11.37
N THR A 201 -15.88 4.00 -12.09
CA THR A 201 -16.86 4.62 -13.00
C THR A 201 -17.82 5.56 -12.24
N GLU A 202 -18.35 5.14 -11.08
CA GLU A 202 -19.23 6.02 -10.29
C GLU A 202 -18.46 7.20 -9.67
N MET A 203 -17.20 6.99 -9.26
CA MET A 203 -16.32 8.08 -8.81
C MET A 203 -16.07 9.12 -9.91
N ALA A 204 -15.83 8.67 -11.14
CA ALA A 204 -15.64 9.53 -12.31
C ALA A 204 -16.91 10.32 -12.66
N ARG A 205 -18.09 9.68 -12.57
CA ARG A 205 -19.38 10.36 -12.76
C ARG A 205 -19.65 11.44 -11.72
N ALA A 206 -19.32 11.15 -10.46
CA ALA A 206 -19.50 12.10 -9.36
C ALA A 206 -18.47 13.25 -9.40
N ASN A 207 -17.30 13.01 -10.00
CA ASN A 207 -16.17 13.93 -10.05
C ASN A 207 -15.51 13.92 -11.45
N PRO A 208 -16.08 14.65 -12.43
CA PRO A 208 -15.63 14.62 -13.82
C PRO A 208 -14.14 14.94 -14.03
N ASP A 209 -13.56 15.79 -13.17
CA ASP A 209 -12.14 16.18 -13.25
C ASP A 209 -11.17 15.01 -13.04
N MET A 210 -11.65 13.88 -12.50
CA MET A 210 -10.87 12.67 -12.23
C MET A 210 -11.18 11.52 -13.20
N ALA A 211 -11.96 11.76 -14.26
CA ALA A 211 -12.40 10.70 -15.17
C ALA A 211 -11.23 9.88 -15.75
N GLU A 212 -10.09 10.52 -16.01
CA GLU A 212 -8.91 9.84 -16.52
C GLU A 212 -8.31 8.80 -15.54
N LEU A 213 -8.49 8.99 -14.23
CA LEU A 213 -8.02 8.04 -13.22
C LEU A 213 -8.73 6.69 -13.33
N GLU A 214 -9.95 6.63 -13.88
CA GLU A 214 -10.64 5.36 -14.14
C GLU A 214 -9.77 4.44 -15.00
N SER A 215 -9.21 4.97 -16.09
CA SER A 215 -8.34 4.23 -17.00
C SER A 215 -7.02 3.82 -16.34
N VAL A 216 -6.46 4.69 -15.50
CA VAL A 216 -5.22 4.42 -14.76
C VAL A 216 -5.44 3.27 -13.77
N PHE A 217 -6.51 3.33 -12.98
CA PHE A 217 -6.86 2.26 -12.05
C PHE A 217 -7.23 0.96 -12.77
N ALA A 218 -7.85 1.03 -13.95
CA ALA A 218 -8.09 -0.14 -14.82
C ALA A 218 -6.78 -0.84 -15.22
N SER A 219 -5.73 -0.08 -15.54
CA SER A 219 -4.41 -0.64 -15.82
C SER A 219 -3.74 -1.22 -14.56
N ILE A 220 -3.79 -0.51 -13.42
CA ILE A 220 -3.17 -0.98 -12.17
C ILE A 220 -3.85 -2.27 -11.68
N GLN A 221 -5.19 -2.36 -11.74
CA GLN A 221 -5.88 -3.61 -11.38
C GLN A 221 -5.47 -4.77 -12.30
N THR A 222 -5.21 -4.49 -13.58
CA THR A 222 -4.77 -5.51 -14.54
C THR A 222 -3.36 -6.00 -14.20
N ALA A 223 -2.44 -5.08 -13.87
CA ALA A 223 -1.12 -5.44 -13.34
C ALA A 223 -1.22 -6.24 -12.05
N GLY A 224 -2.05 -5.82 -11.09
CA GLY A 224 -2.25 -6.53 -9.82
C GLY A 224 -2.73 -7.96 -10.04
N LYS A 225 -3.67 -8.19 -10.97
CA LYS A 225 -4.13 -9.54 -11.35
C LYS A 225 -3.00 -10.38 -11.98
N ALA A 226 -2.23 -9.78 -12.89
CA ALA A 226 -1.11 -10.46 -13.55
C ALA A 226 0.01 -10.83 -12.56
N ILE A 227 0.42 -9.90 -11.70
CA ILE A 227 1.46 -10.14 -10.69
C ILE A 227 0.97 -11.13 -9.65
N SER A 228 -0.29 -11.05 -9.20
CA SER A 228 -0.87 -12.05 -8.30
C SER A 228 -0.76 -13.47 -8.86
N LYS A 229 -1.04 -13.65 -10.16
CA LYS A 229 -0.88 -14.94 -10.83
C LYS A 229 0.60 -15.37 -10.86
N LEU A 230 1.52 -14.47 -11.19
CA LEU A 230 2.96 -14.76 -11.22
C LEU A 230 3.48 -15.19 -9.84
N VAL A 231 3.17 -14.43 -8.79
CA VAL A 231 3.58 -14.74 -7.41
C VAL A 231 3.01 -16.09 -6.96
N SER A 232 1.71 -16.36 -7.20
CA SER A 232 1.07 -17.62 -6.78
C SER A 232 1.64 -18.87 -7.45
N ARG A 233 2.25 -18.71 -8.64
CA ARG A 233 2.81 -19.81 -9.44
C ARG A 233 4.32 -19.84 -9.46
N ALA A 234 4.99 -18.87 -8.85
CA ALA A 234 6.44 -18.72 -8.94
C ALA A 234 7.25 -20.01 -8.62
N PRO A 235 6.86 -20.82 -7.60
CA PRO A 235 7.53 -22.10 -7.34
C PRO A 235 7.37 -23.14 -8.46
N ILE A 236 6.22 -23.13 -9.15
CA ILE A 236 5.90 -24.08 -10.22
C ILE A 236 6.61 -23.69 -11.52
N ASP A 237 6.61 -22.39 -11.83
CA ASP A 237 7.11 -21.86 -13.09
C ASP A 237 8.63 -21.61 -13.07
N GLY A 238 9.34 -22.00 -12.00
CA GLY A 238 10.80 -21.83 -11.86
C GLY A 238 11.24 -20.36 -11.80
N MET A 239 10.33 -19.48 -11.35
CA MET A 239 10.56 -18.03 -11.25
C MET A 239 11.18 -17.62 -9.91
N LEU A 240 11.35 -18.57 -8.98
CA LEU A 240 12.04 -18.37 -7.72
C LEU A 240 13.55 -18.14 -7.92
N GLY A 241 14.14 -17.48 -6.92
CA GLY A 241 15.56 -17.20 -6.89
C GLY A 241 16.05 -16.17 -7.93
N LYS A 242 17.37 -16.17 -8.13
CA LYS A 242 18.10 -15.13 -8.87
C LYS A 242 17.96 -15.31 -10.39
N GLN A 243 18.10 -14.22 -11.13
CA GLN A 243 18.30 -14.29 -12.58
C GLN A 243 19.59 -15.09 -12.87
N GLY A 244 19.57 -15.97 -13.88
CA GLY A 244 20.69 -16.88 -14.15
C GLY A 244 21.99 -16.11 -14.46
N GLY A 245 23.09 -16.46 -13.79
CA GLY A 245 24.42 -15.86 -14.02
C GLY A 245 25.01 -15.03 -12.89
N GLY A 246 24.39 -15.00 -11.70
CA GLY A 246 24.73 -14.04 -10.63
C GLY A 246 23.87 -12.80 -10.83
N GLY A 247 22.90 -12.59 -9.94
CA GLY A 247 21.85 -11.58 -10.12
C GLY A 247 22.43 -10.20 -10.45
N SER A 248 21.75 -9.47 -11.34
CA SER A 248 22.01 -8.04 -11.50
C SER A 248 21.88 -7.37 -10.14
N ILE A 249 22.87 -6.57 -9.78
CA ILE A 249 22.77 -5.67 -8.64
C ILE A 249 21.96 -4.47 -9.14
N ASN A 250 20.82 -4.20 -8.51
CA ASN A 250 20.01 -3.04 -8.89
C ASN A 250 20.74 -1.73 -8.51
N VAL A 251 20.21 -0.59 -8.93
CA VAL A 251 20.80 0.76 -8.74
C VAL A 251 20.97 1.14 -7.26
N GLN A 252 20.44 0.32 -6.36
CA GLN A 252 20.41 0.53 -4.93
C GLN A 252 21.30 -0.47 -4.17
N GLY A 253 22.06 -1.30 -4.90
CA GLY A 253 23.01 -2.24 -4.31
C GLY A 253 22.36 -3.54 -3.81
N GLU A 254 21.10 -3.80 -4.15
CA GLU A 254 20.34 -4.99 -3.75
C GLU A 254 20.35 -6.02 -4.89
N GLU A 255 20.36 -7.31 -4.56
CA GLU A 255 20.35 -8.39 -5.56
C GLU A 255 18.93 -8.54 -6.15
N GLN A 256 18.78 -8.29 -7.45
CA GLN A 256 17.48 -8.28 -8.12
C GLN A 256 16.96 -9.71 -8.36
N LYS A 257 15.71 -10.00 -7.98
CA LYS A 257 15.06 -11.27 -8.29
C LYS A 257 14.37 -11.23 -9.66
N LYS A 258 14.17 -12.41 -10.26
CA LYS A 258 13.50 -12.52 -11.56
C LYS A 258 12.11 -11.90 -11.57
N LEU A 259 11.36 -12.07 -10.48
CA LEU A 259 10.00 -11.57 -10.37
C LEU A 259 9.96 -10.04 -10.29
N ASP A 260 10.97 -9.41 -9.71
CA ASP A 260 11.04 -7.95 -9.59
C ASP A 260 11.12 -7.31 -10.98
N VAL A 261 12.00 -7.84 -11.84
CA VAL A 261 12.13 -7.43 -13.25
C VAL A 261 10.81 -7.59 -14.00
N ILE A 262 10.15 -8.73 -13.83
CA ILE A 262 8.89 -9.02 -14.53
C ILE A 262 7.76 -8.10 -14.03
N ALA A 263 7.64 -7.91 -12.71
CA ALA A 263 6.63 -7.05 -12.10
C ALA A 263 6.83 -5.58 -12.54
N ASN A 264 8.08 -5.10 -12.56
CA ASN A 264 8.43 -3.78 -13.09
C ASN A 264 7.97 -3.62 -14.54
N GLU A 265 8.30 -4.59 -15.40
CA GLU A 265 7.92 -4.55 -16.82
C GLU A 265 6.41 -4.60 -17.05
N VAL A 266 5.68 -5.38 -16.24
CA VAL A 266 4.21 -5.43 -16.28
C VAL A 266 3.64 -4.05 -15.96
N LEU A 267 4.03 -3.44 -14.83
CA LEU A 267 3.52 -2.14 -14.40
C LEU A 267 3.87 -1.04 -15.41
N LYS A 268 5.13 -0.95 -15.85
CA LYS A 268 5.57 0.03 -16.86
C LYS A 268 4.71 -0.04 -18.11
N LYS A 269 4.47 -1.24 -18.64
CA LYS A 269 3.70 -1.42 -19.88
C LYS A 269 2.23 -1.06 -19.69
N VAL A 270 1.57 -1.58 -18.67
CA VAL A 270 0.12 -1.30 -18.50
C VAL A 270 -0.12 0.18 -18.22
N LEU A 271 0.78 0.86 -17.50
CA LEU A 271 0.68 2.29 -17.21
C LEU A 271 1.02 3.15 -18.43
N LYS A 272 2.07 2.80 -19.18
CA LYS A 272 2.41 3.45 -20.45
C LYS A 272 1.23 3.45 -21.42
N TYR A 273 0.61 2.29 -21.63
CA TYR A 273 -0.49 2.14 -22.60
C TYR A 273 -1.83 2.73 -22.14
N THR A 274 -1.90 3.37 -20.96
CA THR A 274 -3.06 4.21 -20.63
C THR A 274 -3.13 5.46 -21.50
N GLY A 275 -1.99 5.94 -22.02
CA GLY A 275 -1.87 7.25 -22.67
C GLY A 275 -2.01 8.44 -21.70
N ARG A 276 -2.05 8.20 -20.39
CA ARG A 276 -2.28 9.25 -19.36
C ARG A 276 -1.03 9.58 -18.54
N MET A 277 0.03 8.79 -18.65
CA MET A 277 1.27 8.95 -17.89
C MET A 277 2.28 9.78 -18.68
N ASP A 278 2.88 10.79 -18.05
CA ASP A 278 4.04 11.50 -18.62
C ASP A 278 5.35 10.92 -18.13
N VAL A 279 5.39 10.53 -16.84
CA VAL A 279 6.60 10.00 -16.21
C VAL A 279 6.25 8.80 -15.34
N ILE A 280 7.10 7.77 -15.43
CA ILE A 280 7.07 6.60 -14.57
C ILE A 280 8.37 6.54 -13.78
N ALA A 281 8.29 6.43 -12.46
CA ALA A 281 9.45 6.19 -11.61
C ALA A 281 9.23 4.91 -10.79
N SER A 282 10.21 4.01 -10.88
CA SER A 282 10.17 2.70 -10.23
C SER A 282 11.37 2.54 -9.30
N GLU A 283 11.19 1.77 -8.24
CA GLU A 283 12.30 1.34 -7.37
C GLU A 283 13.40 0.62 -8.18
N GLU A 284 13.01 -0.11 -9.23
CA GLU A 284 13.90 -0.93 -10.06
C GLU A 284 14.62 -0.17 -11.19
N GLU A 285 14.36 1.13 -11.35
CA GLU A 285 14.93 1.97 -12.40
C GLU A 285 15.89 3.03 -11.84
N ALA A 286 17.03 3.24 -12.50
CA ALA A 286 18.02 4.24 -12.06
C ALA A 286 17.44 5.66 -12.03
N HIS A 287 16.69 5.99 -13.07
CA HIS A 287 16.12 7.30 -13.31
C HIS A 287 14.66 7.16 -13.71
N PRO A 288 13.83 8.18 -13.45
CA PRO A 288 12.47 8.21 -13.96
C PRO A 288 12.46 8.13 -15.49
N VAL A 289 11.49 7.40 -16.02
CA VAL A 289 11.31 7.14 -17.45
C VAL A 289 10.22 8.06 -17.97
N GLU A 290 10.58 8.94 -18.90
CA GLU A 290 9.63 9.75 -19.66
C GLU A 290 8.85 8.84 -20.63
N ILE A 291 7.55 9.05 -20.70
CA ILE A 291 6.64 8.26 -21.51
C ILE A 291 6.29 9.01 -22.78
N ASP A 292 6.64 8.39 -23.88
CA ASP A 292 6.16 8.78 -25.19
C ASP A 292 4.71 8.31 -25.39
N ASN A 293 3.78 9.27 -25.37
CA ASN A 293 2.34 9.06 -25.62
C ASN A 293 1.95 9.27 -27.09
N GLN A 294 2.91 9.36 -28.01
CA GLN A 294 2.62 9.52 -29.43
C GLN A 294 1.77 8.36 -29.95
N ALA A 295 0.68 8.72 -30.65
CA ALA A 295 -0.19 7.73 -31.29
C ALA A 295 0.59 7.00 -32.38
N HIS A 296 0.23 5.73 -32.63
CA HIS A 296 0.85 5.00 -33.73
C HIS A 296 0.59 5.75 -35.05
N PRO A 297 1.60 5.95 -35.93
CA PRO A 297 1.47 6.80 -37.11
C PRO A 297 0.33 6.42 -38.06
N SER A 298 -0.15 5.16 -38.01
CA SER A 298 -1.28 4.69 -38.81
C SER A 298 -2.65 5.26 -38.39
N TYR A 299 -2.79 5.82 -37.20
CA TYR A 299 -4.05 6.38 -36.70
C TYR A 299 -4.26 7.85 -37.12
N GLY A 300 -3.27 8.44 -37.81
CA GLY A 300 -3.24 9.87 -38.13
C GLY A 300 -2.68 10.69 -36.97
N HIS A 301 -2.18 11.89 -37.31
CA HIS A 301 -1.73 12.88 -36.34
C HIS A 301 -2.92 13.75 -35.96
N ASP A 302 -3.34 13.67 -34.70
CA ASP A 302 -4.28 14.62 -34.11
C ASP A 302 -3.52 15.40 -33.02
N PRO A 303 -3.19 16.69 -33.26
CA PRO A 303 -2.42 17.49 -32.31
C PRO A 303 -3.15 17.69 -30.96
N ASP A 304 -4.47 17.51 -30.90
CA ASP A 304 -5.21 17.55 -29.64
C ASP A 304 -5.06 16.24 -28.83
N HIS A 305 -4.64 15.14 -29.47
CA HIS A 305 -4.36 13.84 -28.84
C HIS A 305 -2.87 13.58 -28.57
N GLU A 306 -1.95 14.40 -29.08
CA GLU A 306 -0.49 14.31 -28.87
C GLU A 306 -0.01 15.13 -27.66
N GLN A 307 -0.86 15.30 -26.65
CA GLN A 307 -0.52 16.05 -25.44
C GLN A 307 0.32 15.20 -24.46
N ARG A 308 1.14 15.88 -23.64
CA ARG A 308 1.85 15.24 -22.52
C ARG A 308 0.85 14.58 -21.58
N GLY A 309 1.29 13.49 -20.94
CA GLY A 309 0.46 12.80 -19.97
C GLY A 309 0.12 13.71 -18.77
N ARG A 310 -1.08 13.59 -18.23
CA ARG A 310 -1.50 14.39 -17.06
C ARG A 310 -0.88 13.89 -15.75
N TYR A 311 -0.49 12.62 -15.68
CA TYR A 311 -0.08 11.98 -14.42
C TYR A 311 1.39 11.57 -14.41
N VAL A 312 1.95 11.54 -13.20
CA VAL A 312 3.25 10.94 -12.90
C VAL A 312 3.01 9.83 -11.89
N THR A 313 3.55 8.64 -12.15
CA THR A 313 3.40 7.49 -11.24
C THR A 313 4.74 7.09 -10.65
N VAL A 314 4.72 6.85 -9.34
CA VAL A 314 5.80 6.27 -8.55
C VAL A 314 5.35 4.88 -8.09
N PHE A 315 6.17 3.84 -8.20
CA PHE A 315 5.80 2.52 -7.67
C PHE A 315 6.98 1.66 -7.21
N ASP A 316 6.70 0.81 -6.24
CA ASP A 316 7.51 -0.37 -5.93
C ASP A 316 6.79 -1.58 -6.55
N PRO A 317 7.38 -2.25 -7.55
CA PRO A 317 6.72 -3.31 -8.27
C PRO A 317 6.48 -4.54 -7.39
N LEU A 318 7.38 -4.85 -6.45
CA LEU A 318 7.30 -6.03 -5.60
C LEU A 318 8.01 -5.83 -4.24
N ASP A 319 7.35 -5.13 -3.32
CA ASP A 319 7.76 -5.03 -1.92
C ASP A 319 7.86 -6.42 -1.27
N GLY A 320 8.94 -6.62 -0.51
CA GLY A 320 9.19 -7.86 0.19
C GLY A 320 9.62 -9.00 -0.73
N SER A 321 10.13 -8.73 -1.94
CA SER A 321 10.53 -9.75 -2.91
C SER A 321 11.48 -10.82 -2.34
N SER A 322 12.30 -10.46 -1.34
CA SER A 322 13.14 -11.38 -0.54
C SER A 322 12.36 -12.57 0.01
N ASN A 323 11.07 -12.37 0.31
CA ASN A 323 10.19 -13.28 1.02
C ASN A 323 9.39 -14.21 0.10
N VAL A 324 9.44 -14.00 -1.22
CA VAL A 324 8.68 -14.83 -2.19
C VAL A 324 9.06 -16.29 -2.09
N ASP A 325 10.36 -16.59 -1.95
CA ASP A 325 10.85 -17.98 -1.86
C ASP A 325 10.35 -18.70 -0.60
N ALA A 326 9.98 -17.94 0.44
CA ALA A 326 9.43 -18.45 1.69
C ALA A 326 7.89 -18.54 1.70
N GLY A 327 7.21 -18.12 0.63
CA GLY A 327 5.75 -18.09 0.56
C GLY A 327 5.10 -17.11 1.54
N ILE A 328 5.83 -16.07 1.94
CA ILE A 328 5.38 -15.02 2.86
C ILE A 328 4.73 -13.88 2.05
N PRO A 329 3.80 -13.09 2.63
CA PRO A 329 3.13 -12.02 1.90
C PRO A 329 4.10 -10.99 1.31
N VAL A 330 3.79 -10.56 0.09
CA VAL A 330 4.50 -9.53 -0.69
C VAL A 330 3.49 -8.59 -1.34
N GLY A 331 3.91 -7.49 -1.94
CA GLY A 331 2.94 -6.57 -2.54
C GLY A 331 3.50 -5.60 -3.56
N THR A 332 2.62 -4.87 -4.24
CA THR A 332 2.98 -3.74 -5.11
C THR A 332 2.52 -2.46 -4.43
N ILE A 333 3.33 -1.41 -4.43
CA ILE A 333 2.97 -0.09 -3.88
C ILE A 333 2.96 0.92 -5.02
N PHE A 334 1.98 1.83 -5.05
CA PHE A 334 1.92 2.87 -6.06
C PHE A 334 1.43 4.20 -5.49
N GLY A 335 1.98 5.29 -6.03
CA GLY A 335 1.52 6.66 -5.85
C GLY A 335 1.36 7.35 -7.19
N ILE A 336 0.36 8.21 -7.30
CA ILE A 336 0.04 8.99 -8.50
C ILE A 336 0.04 10.46 -8.12
N PHE A 337 0.85 11.23 -8.84
CA PHE A 337 0.86 12.68 -8.83
C PHE A 337 0.19 13.20 -10.09
N GLU A 338 -0.35 14.40 -10.01
CA GLU A 338 -0.81 15.16 -11.17
C GLU A 338 0.27 16.15 -11.60
N GLN A 339 0.40 16.40 -12.90
CA GLN A 339 1.26 17.46 -13.41
C GLN A 339 0.74 18.84 -13.01
N GLY A 340 1.65 19.74 -12.69
CA GLY A 340 1.34 21.10 -12.26
C GLY A 340 2.60 21.90 -12.00
N GLU A 341 2.51 23.21 -12.18
CA GLU A 341 3.65 24.14 -12.02
C GLU A 341 3.97 24.47 -10.55
N GLU A 342 3.07 24.17 -9.61
CA GLU A 342 3.11 24.72 -8.24
C GLU A 342 4.25 24.17 -7.35
N HIS A 343 4.93 23.10 -7.76
CA HIS A 343 5.97 22.44 -6.96
C HIS A 343 7.24 22.12 -7.76
N LEU A 344 7.57 22.96 -8.74
CA LEU A 344 8.84 22.83 -9.44
C LEU A 344 10.00 23.10 -8.45
N LEU A 345 10.94 22.16 -8.37
CA LEU A 345 12.20 22.34 -7.67
C LEU A 345 12.82 23.68 -8.10
N PRO A 346 13.43 24.43 -7.17
CA PRO A 346 14.00 25.73 -7.51
C PRO A 346 15.00 25.61 -8.66
N ASP A 347 15.11 26.64 -9.50
CA ASP A 347 15.94 26.59 -10.72
C ASP A 347 17.40 26.22 -10.46
N ASN A 348 17.88 26.50 -9.24
CA ASN A 348 19.22 26.18 -8.79
C ASN A 348 19.43 24.74 -8.30
N PHE A 349 18.38 23.92 -8.24
CA PHE A 349 18.46 22.57 -7.65
C PHE A 349 19.50 21.67 -8.34
N PHE A 350 19.62 21.77 -9.66
CA PHE A 350 20.59 21.02 -10.47
C PHE A 350 21.87 21.80 -10.81
N GLN A 351 22.12 22.97 -10.20
CA GLN A 351 23.27 23.82 -10.58
C GLN A 351 24.63 23.12 -10.47
N ASN A 352 24.74 22.11 -9.59
CA ASN A 352 25.96 21.33 -9.41
C ASN A 352 25.98 20.01 -10.22
N GLU A 353 24.93 19.69 -10.97
CA GLU A 353 24.82 18.46 -11.78
C GLU A 353 24.93 18.77 -13.28
N THR A 354 26.16 18.85 -13.78
CA THR A 354 26.47 19.10 -15.20
C THR A 354 26.22 17.90 -16.11
N THR A 355 25.89 16.74 -15.56
CA THR A 355 25.70 15.47 -16.29
C THR A 355 24.27 15.19 -16.73
N LEU A 356 23.28 15.94 -16.23
CA LEU A 356 21.86 15.71 -16.55
C LEU A 356 21.43 16.49 -17.79
N SER A 357 20.80 15.80 -18.75
CA SER A 357 20.20 16.46 -19.91
C SER A 357 19.00 17.33 -19.50
N PRO A 358 18.64 18.37 -20.28
CA PRO A 358 17.47 19.21 -19.97
C PRO A 358 16.15 18.42 -19.84
N SER A 359 15.93 17.40 -20.68
CA SER A 359 14.76 16.51 -20.57
C SER A 359 14.80 15.72 -19.26
N MET A 360 15.94 15.14 -18.87
CA MET A 360 16.07 14.45 -17.58
C MET A 360 15.80 15.36 -16.38
N GLN A 361 16.26 16.61 -16.41
CA GLN A 361 15.98 17.60 -15.37
C GLN A 361 14.46 17.88 -15.26
N GLN A 362 13.76 18.00 -16.39
CA GLN A 362 12.32 18.20 -16.42
C GLN A 362 11.55 16.99 -15.87
N THR A 363 11.96 15.78 -16.25
CA THR A 363 11.40 14.52 -15.74
C THR A 363 11.59 14.42 -14.22
N LEU A 364 12.76 14.80 -13.71
CA LEU A 364 13.04 14.83 -12.28
C LEU A 364 12.19 15.87 -11.55
N ARG A 365 12.03 17.10 -12.08
CA ARG A 365 11.13 18.12 -11.51
C ARG A 365 9.69 17.62 -11.41
N SER A 366 9.23 16.87 -12.40
CA SER A 366 7.88 16.31 -12.42
C SER A 366 7.69 15.20 -11.38
N THR A 367 8.76 14.49 -11.03
CA THR A 367 8.75 13.32 -10.14
C THR A 367 9.02 13.67 -8.66
N LEU A 368 9.90 14.63 -8.39
CA LEU A 368 10.37 14.97 -7.04
C LEU A 368 9.36 15.89 -6.31
N LYS A 369 8.19 15.33 -6.04
CA LYS A 369 7.08 16.00 -5.35
C LYS A 369 6.89 15.45 -3.94
N SER A 370 6.42 16.30 -3.04
CA SER A 370 6.15 15.87 -1.66
C SER A 370 4.93 14.95 -1.62
N GLY A 371 4.82 14.12 -0.58
CA GLY A 371 3.69 13.20 -0.43
C GLY A 371 2.34 13.92 -0.44
N GLN A 372 2.29 15.19 0.03
CA GLN A 372 1.07 16.01 0.00
C GLN A 372 0.45 16.17 -1.39
N ASP A 373 1.25 16.04 -2.45
CA ASP A 373 0.82 16.27 -3.83
C ASP A 373 0.24 15.01 -4.49
N LEU A 374 0.21 13.88 -3.76
CA LEU A 374 -0.41 12.65 -4.23
C LEU A 374 -1.91 12.87 -4.45
N VAL A 375 -2.37 12.56 -5.65
CA VAL A 375 -3.80 12.56 -6.00
C VAL A 375 -4.45 11.21 -5.75
N ALA A 376 -3.64 10.14 -5.79
CA ALA A 376 -4.05 8.80 -5.43
C ALA A 376 -2.83 8.01 -4.94
N ALA A 377 -3.06 7.06 -4.05
CA ALA A 377 -2.06 6.08 -3.67
C ALA A 377 -2.72 4.79 -3.23
N GLY A 378 -1.97 3.69 -3.29
CA GLY A 378 -2.46 2.40 -2.87
C GLY A 378 -1.41 1.32 -2.90
N TYR A 379 -1.85 0.12 -2.56
CA TYR A 379 -1.06 -1.08 -2.68
C TYR A 379 -1.93 -2.28 -3.09
N VAL A 380 -1.27 -3.27 -3.68
CA VAL A 380 -1.84 -4.60 -3.91
C VAL A 380 -1.07 -5.58 -3.03
N LEU A 381 -1.76 -6.22 -2.08
CA LEU A 381 -1.19 -7.24 -1.21
C LEU A 381 -1.42 -8.61 -1.84
N TYR A 382 -0.36 -9.39 -2.06
CA TYR A 382 -0.39 -10.77 -2.51
C TYR A 382 -0.13 -11.70 -1.32
N SER A 383 -1.21 -12.26 -0.76
CA SER A 383 -1.17 -13.11 0.43
C SER A 383 -2.06 -14.34 0.26
N SER A 384 -2.62 -14.87 1.36
CA SER A 384 -3.67 -15.89 1.34
C SER A 384 -4.87 -15.49 0.46
N SER A 385 -5.10 -14.19 0.33
CA SER A 385 -5.96 -13.58 -0.69
C SER A 385 -5.26 -12.34 -1.24
N THR A 386 -5.68 -11.90 -2.42
CA THR A 386 -5.14 -10.68 -3.04
C THR A 386 -6.04 -9.50 -2.73
N TYR A 387 -5.48 -8.46 -2.10
CA TYR A 387 -6.21 -7.26 -1.72
C TYR A 387 -5.71 -6.06 -2.51
N PHE A 388 -6.61 -5.21 -2.97
CA PHE A 388 -6.31 -3.93 -3.60
C PHE A 388 -6.83 -2.83 -2.69
N ILE A 389 -5.94 -2.07 -2.04
CA ILE A 389 -6.27 -1.02 -1.08
C ILE A 389 -5.79 0.32 -1.63
N PHE A 390 -6.64 1.33 -1.65
CA PHE A 390 -6.25 2.65 -2.17
C PHE A 390 -7.04 3.80 -1.55
N THR A 391 -6.54 5.01 -1.80
CA THR A 391 -7.20 6.28 -1.53
C THR A 391 -7.09 7.23 -2.73
N LEU A 392 -8.09 8.10 -2.89
CA LEU A 392 -8.08 9.26 -3.80
C LEU A 392 -8.03 10.59 -3.03
N GLY A 393 -7.59 10.56 -1.76
CA GLY A 393 -7.60 11.73 -0.87
C GLY A 393 -8.91 11.99 -0.13
N ALA A 394 -9.87 11.06 -0.21
CA ALA A 394 -11.15 11.10 0.51
C ALA A 394 -11.50 9.71 1.05
N GLY A 395 -10.77 9.29 2.08
CA GLY A 395 -10.94 7.98 2.73
C GLY A 395 -10.23 6.84 1.98
N VAL A 396 -10.30 5.64 2.57
CA VAL A 396 -9.59 4.45 2.07
C VAL A 396 -10.58 3.33 1.77
N ASN A 397 -10.42 2.66 0.64
CA ASN A 397 -11.27 1.52 0.26
C ASN A 397 -10.43 0.31 -0.10
N GLY A 398 -10.93 -0.87 0.26
CA GLY A 398 -10.28 -2.14 0.03
C GLY A 398 -11.15 -3.13 -0.74
N PHE A 399 -10.55 -3.77 -1.73
CA PHE A 399 -11.16 -4.77 -2.59
C PHE A 399 -10.41 -6.08 -2.47
N THR A 400 -11.12 -7.20 -2.59
CA THR A 400 -10.53 -8.54 -2.60
C THR A 400 -10.72 -9.14 -3.99
N LEU A 401 -9.67 -9.72 -4.55
CA LEU A 401 -9.74 -10.42 -5.84
C LEU A 401 -10.57 -11.70 -5.68
N ASP A 402 -11.62 -11.83 -6.47
CA ASP A 402 -12.28 -13.11 -6.72
C ASP A 402 -11.60 -13.79 -7.92
N PRO A 403 -10.83 -14.88 -7.72
CA PRO A 403 -10.13 -15.55 -8.81
C PRO A 403 -11.07 -16.25 -9.81
N SER A 404 -12.31 -16.56 -9.41
CA SER A 404 -13.29 -17.20 -10.28
C SER A 404 -13.89 -16.23 -11.30
N LEU A 405 -14.05 -14.96 -10.91
CA LEU A 405 -14.53 -13.89 -11.77
C LEU A 405 -13.38 -13.11 -12.44
N GLY A 406 -12.20 -13.11 -11.82
CA GLY A 406 -11.08 -12.27 -12.25
C GLY A 406 -11.29 -10.78 -11.96
N GLU A 407 -12.09 -10.47 -10.94
CA GLU A 407 -12.52 -9.11 -10.58
C GLU A 407 -12.22 -8.79 -9.12
N PHE A 408 -11.85 -7.53 -8.86
CA PHE A 408 -11.69 -7.01 -7.49
C PHE A 408 -13.04 -6.54 -6.96
N ILE A 409 -13.52 -7.17 -5.89
CA ILE A 409 -14.83 -6.90 -5.28
C ILE A 409 -14.65 -6.11 -4.00
N LEU A 410 -15.44 -5.06 -3.80
CA LEU A 410 -15.41 -4.21 -2.62
C LEU A 410 -15.77 -5.04 -1.38
N THR A 411 -14.81 -5.20 -0.48
CA THR A 411 -14.94 -5.96 0.77
C THR A 411 -14.71 -5.10 2.00
N HIS A 412 -13.96 -4.00 1.88
CA HIS A 412 -13.59 -3.12 2.98
C HIS A 412 -13.89 -1.65 2.59
N PRO A 413 -15.15 -1.21 2.63
CA PRO A 413 -15.49 0.18 2.38
C PRO A 413 -15.05 1.08 3.55
N ASN A 414 -14.54 2.27 3.24
CA ASN A 414 -14.18 3.29 4.23
C ASN A 414 -13.35 2.76 5.42
N ILE A 415 -12.20 2.17 5.12
CA ILE A 415 -11.28 1.66 6.14
C ILE A 415 -10.84 2.82 7.04
N GLN A 416 -10.93 2.60 8.35
CA GLN A 416 -10.43 3.51 9.38
C GLN A 416 -9.49 2.72 10.28
N ILE A 417 -8.27 3.23 10.47
CA ILE A 417 -7.33 2.61 11.40
C ILE A 417 -7.75 2.92 12.84
N PRO A 418 -7.69 1.96 13.77
CA PRO A 418 -7.86 2.24 15.19
C PRO A 418 -6.85 3.31 15.65
N ALA A 419 -7.34 4.32 16.39
CA ALA A 419 -6.49 5.40 16.91
C ALA A 419 -5.35 4.88 17.79
N ARG A 420 -5.61 3.75 18.48
CA ARG A 420 -4.65 2.95 19.25
C ARG A 420 -4.94 1.47 19.06
N GLY A 421 -3.90 0.65 18.97
CA GLY A 421 -3.97 -0.81 18.93
C GLY A 421 -3.18 -1.48 20.04
N HIS A 422 -2.74 -2.70 19.81
CA HIS A 422 -2.04 -3.54 20.78
C HIS A 422 -0.91 -4.35 20.12
N ILE A 423 -0.42 -3.87 18.97
CA ILE A 423 0.58 -4.55 18.15
C ILE A 423 1.70 -3.57 17.80
N TYR A 424 2.95 -4.00 17.92
CA TYR A 424 4.08 -3.29 17.34
C TYR A 424 4.83 -4.17 16.35
N SER A 425 5.30 -3.54 15.27
CA SER A 425 5.95 -4.21 14.14
C SER A 425 7.27 -3.55 13.80
N ILE A 426 8.36 -4.18 14.24
CA ILE A 426 9.73 -3.70 14.04
C ILE A 426 10.70 -4.88 14.06
N ASN A 427 11.82 -4.78 13.33
CA ASN A 427 12.89 -5.76 13.41
C ASN A 427 13.75 -5.58 14.68
N SER A 428 13.33 -6.20 15.78
CA SER A 428 14.01 -6.09 17.10
C SER A 428 15.45 -6.58 17.14
N ALA A 429 15.94 -7.27 16.11
CA ALA A 429 17.36 -7.63 16.03
C ALA A 429 18.27 -6.39 15.96
N ASN A 430 17.75 -5.26 15.47
CA ASN A 430 18.49 -4.00 15.36
C ASN A 430 18.35 -3.13 16.62
N SER A 431 17.75 -3.62 17.71
CA SER A 431 17.39 -2.79 18.89
C SER A 431 18.55 -1.99 19.48
N ARG A 432 19.74 -2.59 19.50
CA ARG A 432 20.96 -1.96 20.05
C ARG A 432 21.51 -0.82 19.19
N THR A 433 21.10 -0.72 17.93
CA THR A 433 21.62 0.27 16.97
C THR A 433 20.62 1.36 16.62
N TRP A 434 19.41 1.31 17.17
CA TRP A 434 18.45 2.41 17.10
C TRP A 434 18.89 3.59 17.96
N ASP A 435 18.33 4.77 17.69
CA ASP A 435 18.41 5.88 18.61
C ASP A 435 17.70 5.58 19.95
N LYS A 436 18.02 6.38 20.97
CA LYS A 436 17.48 6.15 22.31
C LYS A 436 15.96 6.35 22.41
N PRO A 437 15.34 7.38 21.79
CA PRO A 437 13.89 7.53 21.77
C PRO A 437 13.15 6.30 21.25
N MET A 438 13.61 5.71 20.15
CA MET A 438 13.00 4.51 19.57
C MET A 438 13.12 3.30 20.51
N GLN A 439 14.29 3.09 21.12
CA GLN A 439 14.47 2.02 22.11
C GLN A 439 13.48 2.16 23.26
N VAL A 440 13.41 3.35 23.86
CA VAL A 440 12.52 3.61 25.01
C VAL A 440 11.06 3.44 24.63
N PHE A 441 10.65 3.90 23.45
CA PHE A 441 9.29 3.73 22.97
C PHE A 441 8.93 2.25 22.81
N ILE A 442 9.74 1.46 22.10
CA ILE A 442 9.46 0.03 21.89
C ILE A 442 9.50 -0.76 23.21
N ASP A 443 10.45 -0.45 24.10
CA ASP A 443 10.51 -1.06 25.43
C ASP A 443 9.23 -0.76 26.22
N SER A 444 8.73 0.49 26.16
CA SER A 444 7.47 0.88 26.84
C SER A 444 6.23 0.19 26.28
N LEU A 445 6.22 -0.11 24.98
CA LEU A 445 5.16 -0.92 24.36
C LEU A 445 5.23 -2.37 24.85
N ALA A 446 6.43 -2.93 24.96
CA ALA A 446 6.64 -4.31 25.36
C ALA A 446 6.34 -4.58 26.85
N ASP A 447 6.68 -3.65 27.75
CA ASP A 447 6.51 -3.82 29.21
C ASP A 447 5.22 -3.20 29.77
N GLY A 448 4.43 -2.55 28.91
CA GLY A 448 3.16 -1.93 29.29
C GLY A 448 3.28 -0.57 30.00
N THR A 449 4.47 0.02 30.08
CA THR A 449 4.68 1.37 30.64
C THR A 449 4.31 2.51 29.68
N ASN A 450 3.91 2.16 28.45
CA ASN A 450 3.33 3.08 27.47
C ASN A 450 2.00 3.71 27.95
N LYS A 451 1.51 4.71 27.22
CA LYS A 451 0.27 5.44 27.57
C LYS A 451 -0.99 4.58 27.61
N ALA A 452 -1.01 3.41 26.96
CA ALA A 452 -2.14 2.49 27.04
C ALA A 452 -2.19 1.74 28.39
N GLY A 453 -1.06 1.63 29.10
CA GLY A 453 -0.95 0.86 30.33
C GLY A 453 -1.05 -0.66 30.13
N THR A 454 -0.80 -1.15 28.92
CA THR A 454 -0.89 -2.58 28.56
C THR A 454 0.27 -3.00 27.67
N GLU A 455 0.71 -4.24 27.83
CA GLU A 455 1.74 -4.85 26.97
C GLU A 455 1.22 -5.05 25.54
N TYR A 456 2.04 -4.69 24.56
CA TYR A 456 1.75 -4.88 23.14
C TYR A 456 2.34 -6.19 22.64
N THR A 457 1.69 -6.77 21.66
CA THR A 457 2.13 -7.98 20.98
C THR A 457 3.09 -7.65 19.83
N SER A 458 4.26 -8.29 19.81
CA SER A 458 5.19 -8.18 18.67
C SER A 458 4.70 -8.98 17.46
N ARG A 459 4.67 -8.35 16.29
CA ARG A 459 4.41 -9.00 14.98
C ARG A 459 5.30 -8.35 13.93
N TYR A 460 6.11 -9.11 13.22
CA TYR A 460 6.93 -8.60 12.12
C TYR A 460 7.01 -9.63 11.01
N ILE A 461 6.34 -9.35 9.88
CA ILE A 461 6.32 -10.21 8.70
C ILE A 461 7.61 -10.05 7.90
N GLY A 462 8.14 -8.81 7.83
CA GLY A 462 9.32 -8.49 7.03
C GLY A 462 9.01 -8.11 5.58
N SER A 463 7.75 -7.81 5.27
CA SER A 463 7.30 -7.09 4.06
C SER A 463 6.54 -5.85 4.53
N MET A 464 6.88 -4.69 3.99
CA MET A 464 6.25 -3.44 4.37
C MET A 464 4.74 -3.50 4.10
N VAL A 465 4.32 -3.96 2.92
CA VAL A 465 2.90 -4.08 2.54
C VAL A 465 2.16 -5.00 3.52
N GLY A 466 2.73 -6.15 3.86
CA GLY A 466 2.11 -7.08 4.81
C GLY A 466 1.96 -6.50 6.22
N ASP A 467 3.01 -5.87 6.73
CA ASP A 467 3.01 -5.28 8.08
C ASP A 467 2.13 -4.03 8.17
N VAL A 468 2.14 -3.16 7.16
CA VAL A 468 1.29 -1.98 7.09
C VAL A 468 -0.17 -2.37 6.88
N HIS A 469 -0.49 -3.38 6.07
CA HIS A 469 -1.86 -3.87 5.92
C HIS A 469 -2.44 -4.36 7.25
N ARG A 470 -1.67 -5.13 8.01
CA ARG A 470 -2.09 -5.56 9.36
C ARG A 470 -2.29 -4.36 10.29
N THR A 471 -1.37 -3.40 10.25
CA THR A 471 -1.44 -2.18 11.07
C THR A 471 -2.68 -1.35 10.73
N LEU A 472 -3.02 -1.23 9.44
CA LEU A 472 -4.23 -0.56 8.96
C LEU A 472 -5.51 -1.23 9.48
N MET A 473 -5.55 -2.56 9.51
CA MET A 473 -6.75 -3.31 9.91
C MET A 473 -6.92 -3.44 11.43
N TYR A 474 -5.83 -3.61 12.18
CA TYR A 474 -5.87 -3.94 13.60
C TYR A 474 -5.33 -2.84 14.52
N GLY A 475 -4.84 -1.75 13.95
CA GLY A 475 -4.17 -0.69 14.70
C GLY A 475 -2.80 -1.11 15.21
N GLY A 476 -2.20 -0.24 16.04
CA GLY A 476 -0.84 -0.40 16.52
C GLY A 476 0.14 0.38 15.65
N VAL A 477 1.41 -0.03 15.64
CA VAL A 477 2.49 0.71 14.98
C VAL A 477 3.40 -0.18 14.16
N PHE A 478 3.70 0.26 12.93
CA PHE A 478 4.80 -0.24 12.10
C PHE A 478 5.96 0.74 12.17
N ALA A 479 7.18 0.23 12.38
CA ALA A 479 8.38 1.04 12.47
C ALA A 479 9.55 0.41 11.72
N TYR A 480 10.20 1.23 10.90
CA TYR A 480 11.49 1.01 10.28
C TYR A 480 12.37 2.24 10.55
N PRO A 481 12.93 2.37 11.77
CA PRO A 481 13.72 3.54 12.16
C PRO A 481 15.07 3.59 11.41
N ALA A 482 15.78 4.71 11.58
CA ALA A 482 17.21 4.74 11.29
C ALA A 482 17.96 3.78 12.22
N ASP A 483 19.04 3.20 11.72
CA ASP A 483 19.98 2.43 12.52
C ASP A 483 21.43 2.77 12.13
N ALA A 484 22.40 2.26 12.89
CA ALA A 484 23.82 2.53 12.64
C ALA A 484 24.29 2.15 11.21
N LYS A 485 23.66 1.16 10.57
CA LYS A 485 23.97 0.74 9.19
C LYS A 485 23.24 1.62 8.17
N ASN A 486 22.01 2.00 8.47
CA ASN A 486 21.11 2.76 7.61
C ASN A 486 20.70 4.05 8.33
N PRO A 487 21.60 5.04 8.45
CA PRO A 487 21.35 6.26 9.24
C PRO A 487 20.23 7.13 8.66
N LYS A 488 19.86 6.93 7.39
CA LYS A 488 18.72 7.59 6.73
C LYS A 488 17.49 6.68 6.62
N GLY A 489 17.45 5.57 7.37
CA GLY A 489 16.45 4.52 7.20
C GLY A 489 16.70 3.66 5.95
N LYS A 490 15.90 2.61 5.78
CA LYS A 490 15.98 1.68 4.63
C LYS A 490 14.94 1.99 3.56
N LEU A 491 13.72 2.36 3.94
CA LEU A 491 12.61 2.53 2.99
C LEU A 491 12.79 3.82 2.18
N ARG A 492 12.36 3.80 0.92
CA ARG A 492 12.43 4.90 -0.04
C ARG A 492 11.21 5.81 0.13
N LEU A 493 11.44 7.11 0.03
CA LEU A 493 10.41 8.12 0.28
C LEU A 493 9.29 8.06 -0.77
N LEU A 494 9.64 8.04 -2.07
CA LEU A 494 8.69 8.25 -3.15
C LEU A 494 7.75 7.07 -3.42
N TYR A 495 8.25 5.84 -3.40
CA TYR A 495 7.48 4.67 -3.82
C TYR A 495 7.08 3.73 -2.67
N GLU A 496 7.60 3.93 -1.47
CA GLU A 496 7.23 3.14 -0.28
C GLU A 496 6.58 4.04 0.79
N ALA A 497 7.35 4.97 1.36
CA ALA A 497 6.93 5.71 2.55
C ALA A 497 5.78 6.69 2.29
N ALA A 498 5.87 7.56 1.27
CA ALA A 498 4.84 8.57 0.99
C ALA A 498 3.50 7.95 0.53
N PRO A 499 3.45 6.97 -0.40
CA PRO A 499 2.19 6.33 -0.77
C PRO A 499 1.47 5.66 0.41
N MET A 500 2.22 4.93 1.25
CA MET A 500 1.67 4.27 2.45
C MET A 500 1.22 5.28 3.50
N SER A 501 1.96 6.37 3.67
CA SER A 501 1.62 7.46 4.57
C SER A 501 0.33 8.17 4.16
N PHE A 502 0.18 8.46 2.86
CA PHE A 502 -1.04 9.09 2.34
C PHE A 502 -2.27 8.23 2.64
N LEU A 503 -2.17 6.93 2.39
CA LEU A 503 -3.24 5.98 2.66
C LEU A 503 -3.55 5.90 4.16
N LEU A 504 -2.55 5.75 5.03
CA LEU A 504 -2.80 5.64 6.47
C LEU A 504 -3.41 6.91 7.07
N GLU A 505 -2.95 8.09 6.66
CA GLU A 505 -3.52 9.34 7.15
C GLU A 505 -4.97 9.54 6.68
N GLN A 506 -5.30 9.09 5.46
CA GLN A 506 -6.69 9.07 4.97
C GLN A 506 -7.59 8.09 5.74
N ALA A 507 -7.00 7.09 6.39
CA ALA A 507 -7.71 6.19 7.31
C ALA A 507 -7.77 6.71 8.75
N GLY A 508 -7.27 7.92 9.04
CA GLY A 508 -7.23 8.51 10.40
C GLY A 508 -5.98 8.18 11.21
N GLY A 509 -4.96 7.56 10.61
CA GLY A 509 -3.68 7.27 11.24
C GLY A 509 -2.71 8.44 11.17
N LYS A 510 -1.45 8.16 11.55
CA LYS A 510 -0.33 9.10 11.41
C LYS A 510 0.90 8.42 10.83
N SER A 511 1.78 9.25 10.25
CA SER A 511 3.05 8.84 9.67
C SER A 511 4.15 9.86 10.03
N SER A 512 5.30 9.38 10.50
CA SER A 512 6.38 10.24 11.01
C SER A 512 7.74 9.56 10.84
N THR A 513 8.79 10.37 10.69
CA THR A 513 10.19 9.92 10.80
C THR A 513 10.65 9.82 12.26
N GLY A 514 9.76 10.14 13.20
CA GLY A 514 10.05 10.41 14.61
C GLY A 514 10.10 11.90 14.91
N VAL A 515 10.52 12.72 13.93
CA VAL A 515 10.69 14.18 14.09
C VAL A 515 9.93 15.01 13.06
N VAL A 516 9.62 14.45 11.89
CA VAL A 516 8.95 15.15 10.78
C VAL A 516 7.88 14.23 10.20
N ARG A 517 6.69 14.77 9.90
CA ARG A 517 5.62 14.07 9.18
C ARG A 517 6.12 13.66 7.80
N ILE A 518 5.97 12.39 7.43
CA ILE A 518 6.53 11.83 6.17
C ILE A 518 5.98 12.56 4.94
N MET A 519 4.69 12.86 4.96
CA MET A 519 4.00 13.55 3.86
C MET A 519 4.55 14.95 3.57
N ASP A 520 5.24 15.59 4.52
CA ASP A 520 5.74 16.97 4.40
C ASP A 520 7.18 17.04 3.87
N ILE A 521 7.82 15.90 3.64
CA ILE A 521 9.23 15.85 3.24
C ILE A 521 9.33 16.15 1.74
N PRO A 522 10.05 17.21 1.32
CA PRO A 522 10.37 17.41 -0.08
C PRO A 522 11.49 16.44 -0.50
N PRO A 523 11.28 15.58 -1.50
CA PRO A 523 12.31 14.64 -1.96
C PRO A 523 13.49 15.39 -2.57
N LYS A 524 14.70 14.98 -2.19
CA LYS A 524 15.98 15.49 -2.73
C LYS A 524 16.54 14.60 -3.82
N SER A 525 16.13 13.34 -3.85
CA SER A 525 16.48 12.41 -4.92
C SER A 525 15.39 11.37 -5.07
N VAL A 526 15.36 10.75 -6.24
CA VAL A 526 14.38 9.74 -6.65
C VAL A 526 14.45 8.54 -5.69
N HIS A 527 15.66 8.10 -5.36
CA HIS A 527 15.93 6.99 -4.44
C HIS A 527 16.20 7.42 -2.99
N GLN A 528 15.70 8.57 -2.54
CA GLN A 528 15.92 9.04 -1.17
C GLN A 528 15.32 8.04 -0.17
N ARG A 529 16.15 7.55 0.76
CA ARG A 529 15.69 6.74 1.91
C ARG A 529 15.24 7.61 3.10
N VAL A 530 14.32 7.11 3.90
CA VAL A 530 13.75 7.79 5.07
C VAL A 530 13.44 6.79 6.21
N PRO A 531 13.66 7.16 7.49
CA PRO A 531 13.08 6.43 8.62
C PRO A 531 11.56 6.50 8.57
N CYS A 532 10.88 5.40 8.87
CA CYS A 532 9.46 5.29 8.59
C CYS A 532 8.72 4.71 9.78
N ILE A 533 7.89 5.50 10.44
CA ILE A 533 7.01 5.05 11.52
C ILE A 533 5.58 5.47 11.20
N MET A 534 4.66 4.52 11.20
CA MET A 534 3.27 4.78 10.84
C MET A 534 2.31 3.83 11.55
N GLY A 535 1.09 4.29 11.81
CA GLY A 535 0.08 3.49 12.49
C GLY A 535 -1.01 4.33 13.13
N GLY A 536 -1.53 3.84 14.25
CA GLY A 536 -2.53 4.54 15.06
C GLY A 536 -2.04 5.93 15.46
N ALA A 537 -2.95 6.91 15.39
CA ALA A 537 -2.61 8.31 15.64
C ALA A 537 -2.06 8.55 17.05
N GLU A 538 -2.46 7.73 18.03
CA GLU A 538 -1.99 7.86 19.41
C GLU A 538 -0.61 7.24 19.63
N GLU A 539 -0.29 6.08 19.03
CA GLU A 539 1.06 5.51 19.11
C GLU A 539 2.09 6.43 18.49
N VAL A 540 1.81 6.96 17.29
CA VAL A 540 2.77 7.82 16.59
C VAL A 540 2.94 9.14 17.34
N ALA A 541 1.87 9.72 17.90
CA ALA A 541 1.98 10.91 18.75
C ALA A 541 2.77 10.65 20.04
N GLU A 542 2.65 9.46 20.62
CA GLU A 542 3.44 9.06 21.78
C GLU A 542 4.92 8.89 21.45
N LEU A 543 5.25 8.30 20.31
CA LEU A 543 6.61 8.23 19.80
C LEU A 543 7.22 9.63 19.63
N GLU A 544 6.51 10.56 18.98
CA GLU A 544 6.99 11.91 18.73
C GLU A 544 7.36 12.64 20.03
N LEU A 545 6.63 12.38 21.13
CA LEU A 545 6.98 12.94 22.44
C LEU A 545 8.33 12.46 22.97
N TRP A 546 8.77 11.24 22.63
CA TRP A 546 10.09 10.76 23.00
C TRP A 546 11.20 11.40 22.17
N TYR A 547 10.93 11.78 20.92
CA TYR A 547 11.87 12.48 20.05
C TYR A 547 11.99 13.99 20.36
N HIS A 548 10.99 14.58 21.02
CA HIS A 548 10.98 15.99 21.42
C HIS A 548 11.50 16.26 22.85
N ARG A 549 11.81 15.22 23.62
CA ARG A 549 12.46 15.31 24.94
C ARG A 549 13.96 15.38 24.79
#